data_AF-A0A140PTJ3-F1
#
_entry.id   AF-A0A140PTJ3-F1
#
_cell.length_a   1.000
_cell.length_b   1.000
_cell.length_c   1.000
_cell.angle_alpha   90.00
_cell.angle_beta   90.00
_cell.angle_gamma   90.00
#
_symmetry.space_group_name_H-M   'P 1'
#
loop_
_entity.id
_entity.type
_entity.pdbx_description
1 polymer ?
#
loop_
_entity_poly.entity_id
_entity_poly.type
_entity_poly.pdbx_seq_one_letter_code
_entity_poly.pdbx_strand_id
1 'polypeptide(L)' 'MNRDAKFINFSEEHELDYILKKYGKEPNKENRDFLKEFGKKAKEFLGKTMLGHEEFYKYLEDNSLIETLK' A
#
# COMPACT_ATOMS: atom_id res chain seq x y z
N MET A 1 4.73 12.54 -19.39
CA MET A 1 3.72 12.76 -18.35
C MET A 1 4.04 11.82 -17.22
N ASN A 2 4.41 12.29 -16.04
CA ASN A 2 4.18 11.52 -14.83
C ASN A 2 3.52 12.47 -13.85
N ARG A 3 2.19 12.35 -13.78
CA ARG A 3 1.45 12.92 -12.67
C ARG A 3 1.80 11.96 -11.54
N ASP A 4 2.82 12.29 -10.74
CA ASP A 4 3.04 11.60 -9.47
C ASP A 4 1.75 11.77 -8.69
N ALA A 5 0.92 10.73 -8.70
CA ALA A 5 -0.31 10.73 -7.95
C ALA A 5 0.13 10.84 -6.49
N LYS A 6 -0.16 12.00 -5.89
CA LYS A 6 0.23 12.30 -4.52
C LYS A 6 -0.31 11.26 -3.53
N PHE A 7 -1.36 10.54 -3.91
CA PHE A 7 -2.06 9.58 -3.08
C PHE A 7 -2.23 8.23 -3.79
N ILE A 8 -2.21 7.16 -3.00
CA ILE A 8 -2.45 5.80 -3.49
C ILE A 8 -3.95 5.58 -3.72
N ASN A 9 -4.30 5.03 -4.89
CA ASN A 9 -5.63 4.54 -5.16
C ASN A 9 -5.74 3.03 -4.85
N PHE A 10 -6.22 2.70 -3.64
CA PHE A 10 -6.40 1.31 -3.19
C PHE A 10 -7.48 0.53 -3.93
N SER A 11 -8.29 1.18 -4.79
CA SER A 11 -9.26 0.52 -5.65
C SER A 11 -8.67 0.05 -6.99
N GLU A 12 -7.49 0.56 -7.34
CA GLU A 12 -6.81 0.23 -8.60
C GLU A 12 -5.84 -0.93 -8.39
N GLU A 13 -6.09 -2.07 -9.03
CA GLU A 13 -5.24 -3.24 -8.85
C GLU A 13 -3.80 -3.01 -9.33
N HIS A 14 -3.61 -2.20 -10.38
CA HIS A 14 -2.29 -1.92 -10.92
C HIS A 14 -1.42 -1.07 -9.98
N GLU A 15 -2.03 -0.19 -9.17
CA GLU A 15 -1.36 0.55 -8.10
C GLU A 15 -0.89 -0.41 -7.00
N LEU A 16 -1.75 -1.34 -6.59
CA LEU A 16 -1.40 -2.35 -5.58
C LEU A 16 -0.29 -3.28 -6.10
N ASP A 17 -0.38 -3.71 -7.35
CA ASP A 17 0.66 -4.52 -7.98
C ASP A 17 1.99 -3.80 -8.07
N TYR A 18 1.99 -2.50 -8.32
CA TYR A 18 3.20 -1.68 -8.32
C TYR A 18 3.87 -1.68 -6.93
N ILE A 19 3.08 -1.51 -5.87
CA ILE A 19 3.56 -1.58 -4.48
C ILE A 19 4.10 -2.99 -4.18
N LEU A 20 3.39 -4.05 -4.53
CA LEU A 20 3.84 -5.43 -4.30
C LEU A 20 5.16 -5.72 -5.01
N LYS A 21 5.28 -5.35 -6.29
CA LYS A 21 6.51 -5.51 -7.07
C LYS A 21 7.68 -4.74 -6.49
N LYS A 22 7.44 -3.53 -5.96
CA LYS A 22 8.48 -2.74 -5.27
C LYS A 22 9.09 -3.51 -4.09
N TYR A 23 8.28 -4.27 -3.36
CA TYR A 23 8.71 -5.10 -2.23
C TYR A 23 9.06 -6.55 -2.62
N GLY A 24 9.11 -6.86 -3.92
CA GLY A 24 9.41 -8.22 -4.40
C GLY A 24 8.34 -9.26 -4.07
N LYS A 25 7.10 -8.82 -3.82
CA LYS A 25 5.95 -9.66 -3.48
C LYS A 25 5.12 -10.00 -4.70
N GLU A 26 4.42 -11.13 -4.63
CA GLU A 26 3.59 -11.58 -5.75
C GLU A 26 2.35 -10.69 -5.93
N PRO A 27 2.04 -10.23 -7.16
CA PRO A 27 0.84 -9.46 -7.47
C PRO A 27 -0.41 -10.36 -7.55
N ASN A 28 -0.76 -10.99 -6.44
CA ASN A 28 -1.91 -11.87 -6.32
C ASN A 28 -3.05 -11.21 -5.51
N LYS A 29 -4.26 -11.76 -5.62
CA LYS A 29 -5.46 -11.21 -4.97
C LYS A 29 -5.31 -11.09 -3.45
N GLU A 30 -4.69 -12.08 -2.81
CA GLU A 30 -4.52 -12.12 -1.36
C GLU A 30 -3.61 -10.98 -0.87
N ASN A 31 -2.45 -10.79 -1.51
CA ASN A 31 -1.53 -9.70 -1.21
C ASN A 31 -2.16 -8.32 -1.47
N ARG A 32 -2.95 -8.17 -2.54
CA ARG A 32 -3.71 -6.93 -2.81
C ARG A 32 -4.75 -6.66 -1.72
N ASP A 33 -5.48 -7.69 -1.28
CA ASP A 33 -6.48 -7.56 -0.22
C ASP A 33 -5.80 -7.17 1.11
N PHE A 34 -4.63 -7.75 1.43
CA PHE A 34 -3.82 -7.31 2.57
C PHE A 34 -3.39 -5.85 2.46
N LEU A 35 -2.90 -5.38 1.31
CA LEU A 35 -2.55 -3.97 1.13
C LEU A 35 -3.74 -3.02 1.35
N LYS A 36 -4.95 -3.40 0.93
CA LYS A 36 -6.16 -2.62 1.21
C LYS A 36 -6.45 -2.53 2.69
N GLU A 37 -6.34 -3.64 3.42
CA GLU A 37 -6.55 -3.67 4.87
C GLU A 37 -5.47 -2.88 5.61
N PHE A 38 -4.20 -2.98 5.20
CA PHE A 38 -3.12 -2.15 5.74
C PHE A 38 -3.36 -0.67 5.45
N GLY A 39 -3.86 -0.33 4.26
CA GLY A 39 -4.24 1.03 3.90
C GLY A 39 -5.34 1.60 4.80
N LYS A 40 -6.35 0.80 5.15
CA LYS A 40 -7.39 1.20 6.12
C LYS A 40 -6.80 1.45 7.51
N LYS A 41 -5.99 0.52 8.02
CA LYS A 41 -5.35 0.66 9.33
C LYS A 41 -4.40 1.85 9.39
N ALA A 42 -3.62 2.08 8.34
CA ALA A 42 -2.73 3.23 8.22
C ALA A 42 -3.50 4.57 8.23
N LYS A 43 -4.64 4.63 7.54
CA LYS A 43 -5.53 5.80 7.57
C LYS A 43 -6.06 6.09 8.97
N GLU A 44 -6.53 5.07 9.67
CA GLU A 44 -7.02 5.18 11.05
C GLU A 44 -5.89 5.61 12.00
N PHE A 45 -4.72 4.96 11.91
CA PHE A 45 -3.55 5.26 12.74
C PHE A 45 -3.03 6.69 12.57
N LEU A 46 -2.99 7.18 11.32
CA LEU A 46 -2.52 8.53 11.01
C LEU A 46 -3.62 9.60 11.12
N GLY A 47 -4.89 9.20 11.33
CA GLY A 47 -6.03 10.10 11.34
C GLY A 47 -6.30 10.76 9.97
N LYS A 48 -6.08 10.05 8.87
CA LYS A 48 -6.19 10.57 7.49
C LYS A 48 -7.22 9.81 6.65
N THR A 49 -7.81 10.48 5.67
CA THR A 49 -8.73 9.86 4.70
C THR A 49 -8.02 9.36 3.44
N MET A 50 -6.87 9.95 3.12
CA MET A 50 -6.02 9.63 1.97
C MET A 50 -4.59 9.39 2.46
N LEU A 51 -3.88 8.47 1.80
CA LEU A 51 -2.47 8.17 2.11
C LEU A 51 -1.61 8.46 0.90
N GLY A 52 -0.51 9.16 1.14
CA GLY A 52 0.57 9.23 0.16
C GLY A 52 1.38 7.95 0.08
N HIS A 53 2.14 7.81 -1.00
CA HIS A 53 3.06 6.69 -1.20
C HIS A 53 4.09 6.58 -0.07
N GLU A 54 4.77 7.68 0.27
CA GLU A 54 5.79 7.70 1.32
C GLU A 54 5.21 7.33 2.70
N GLU A 55 4.04 7.85 3.03
CA GLU A 55 3.39 7.58 4.32
C GLU A 55 3.00 6.12 4.46
N PHE A 56 2.46 5.54 3.39
CA PHE A 56 2.08 4.15 3.39
C PHE A 56 3.29 3.22 3.40
N TYR A 57 4.34 3.52 2.61
CA TYR A 57 5.60 2.76 2.64
C TYR A 57 6.24 2.78 4.03
N LYS A 58 6.33 3.97 4.63
CA LYS A 58 6.83 4.12 5.99
C LYS A 58 6.01 3.30 6.98
N TYR A 59 4.68 3.33 6.88
CA TYR A 59 3.81 2.54 7.75
C TYR A 59 4.02 1.02 7.58
N LEU A 60 4.17 0.54 6.34
CA LEU A 60 4.42 -0.88 6.06
C LEU A 60 5.76 -1.33 6.65
N GLU A 61 6.80 -0.50 6.53
CA GLU A 61 8.15 -0.76 7.04
C GLU A 61 8.22 -0.68 8.57
N ASP A 62 7.68 0.38 9.17
CA ASP A 62 7.68 0.59 10.63
C ASP A 62 6.92 -0.54 11.38
N ASN A 63 5.99 -1.22 10.71
CA ASN A 63 5.19 -2.31 11.28
C ASN A 63 5.58 -3.70 10.73
N SER A 64 6.67 -3.82 9.94
CA SER A 64 7.10 -5.07 9.29
C SER A 64 5.99 -5.81 8.53
N LEU A 65 4.99 -5.08 7.99
CA LEU A 65 3.80 -5.69 7.39
C LEU A 65 4.11 -6.39 6.06
N ILE A 66 5.17 -5.97 5.38
CA ILE A 66 5.64 -6.62 4.15
C ILE A 66 6.00 -8.09 4.38
N GLU A 67 6.47 -8.45 5.59
CA GLU A 67 6.83 -9.84 5.93
C GLU A 67 5.61 -10.77 5.99
N THR A 68 4.42 -10.20 6.20
CA THR A 68 3.15 -10.96 6.22
C THR A 68 2.60 -11.27 4.82
N LEU A 69 3.14 -10.61 3.79
CA LEU A 69 2.77 -10.83 2.39
C LEU A 69 3.57 -11.99 1.81
N LYS A 70 2.94 -12.77 0.93
CA LYS A 70 3.56 -13.88 0.21
C LYS A 70 4.58 -13.37 -0.81
#